data_AF-A0A534UJG1-F1
#
_entry.id   AF-A0A534UJG1-F1
#
_cell.length_a   1.000
_cell.length_b   1.000
_cell.length_c   1.000
_cell.angle_alpha   90.00
_cell.angle_beta   90.00
_cell.angle_gamma   90.00
#
_symmetry.space_group_name_H-M   'P 1'
#
loop_
_entity.id
_entity.type
_entity.pdbx_description
1 polymer ?
#
loop_
_entity_poly.entity_id
_entity_poly.type
_entity_poly.pdbx_seq_one_letter_code
_entity_poly.pdbx_strand_id
1 'polypeptide(L)'
;MRDTIWRAAQERLRGELPEKDYETWIAPLRAAGWSDRTLTLETPSGFFRDWLRGRFLGVLEDAASGASGEPASVVLVVNRTLDVQLRSPARGPSRTPRPAEPPPARYSFENFVVGASNRVAYEAAAAVVTDSTAHFSPLFVYGGVGLGKTHLLAAVAHALSADRQRSAVAWLTAENFVNAMIKALRADHMERFRERFRKIETLVVDDIQFLADKRRSQEEFYHTFNALHDGRKQIVIASDRAPHDMPGFEETLRSRFASGL
;
A
#
# COMPACT_ATOMS: atom_id res chain seq x y z
N MET A 1 17.24 -13.70 -29.04
CA MET A 1 17.26 -14.85 -28.10
C MET A 1 16.55 -14.51 -26.79
N ARG A 2 16.95 -13.45 -26.05
CA ARG A 2 16.26 -13.02 -24.81
C ARG A 2 14.74 -12.76 -24.98
N ASP A 3 14.36 -12.03 -26.03
CA ASP A 3 12.95 -11.65 -26.26
C ASP A 3 12.12 -12.84 -26.75
N THR A 4 12.77 -13.83 -27.37
CA THR A 4 12.15 -15.07 -27.84
C THR A 4 11.81 -15.97 -26.66
N ILE A 5 12.75 -16.15 -25.71
CA ILE A 5 12.55 -16.93 -24.50
C ILE A 5 11.51 -16.29 -23.60
N TRP A 6 11.57 -14.96 -23.43
CA TRP A 6 10.59 -14.25 -22.61
C TRP A 6 9.18 -14.29 -23.19
N ARG A 7 9.00 -14.13 -24.52
CA ARG A 7 7.69 -14.28 -25.16
C ARG A 7 7.10 -15.68 -24.97
N ALA A 8 7.91 -16.72 -25.15
CA ALA A 8 7.48 -18.10 -24.93
C ALA A 8 7.13 -18.38 -23.45
N ALA A 9 7.86 -17.77 -22.50
CA ALA A 9 7.52 -17.83 -21.09
C ALA A 9 6.21 -17.07 -20.79
N GLN A 10 6.00 -15.89 -21.38
CA GLN A 10 4.78 -15.09 -21.23
C GLN A 10 3.53 -15.82 -21.74
N GLU A 11 3.62 -16.53 -22.87
CA GLU A 11 2.50 -17.31 -23.39
C GLU A 11 2.09 -18.44 -22.45
N ARG A 12 3.05 -19.11 -21.82
CA ARG A 12 2.79 -20.11 -20.78
C ARG A 12 2.18 -19.50 -19.53
N LEU A 13 2.76 -18.42 -19.03
CA LEU A 13 2.28 -17.71 -17.84
C LEU A 13 0.85 -17.19 -17.99
N ARG A 14 0.43 -16.84 -19.21
CA ARG A 14 -0.95 -16.43 -19.50
C ARG A 14 -1.95 -17.58 -19.37
N GLY A 15 -1.52 -18.83 -19.58
CA GLY A 15 -2.35 -20.03 -19.39
C GLY A 15 -2.41 -20.53 -17.95
N GLU A 16 -1.39 -20.24 -17.14
CA GLU A 16 -1.25 -20.76 -15.77
C GLU A 16 -1.72 -19.79 -14.68
N LEU A 17 -1.73 -18.48 -14.96
CA LEU A 17 -2.08 -17.45 -13.99
C LEU A 17 -3.46 -16.85 -14.27
N PRO A 18 -4.19 -16.42 -13.22
CA PRO A 18 -5.39 -15.60 -13.38
C PRO A 18 -5.09 -14.33 -14.20
N GLU A 19 -5.99 -13.96 -15.11
CA GLU A 19 -5.82 -12.84 -16.06
C GLU A 19 -5.41 -11.53 -15.35
N LYS A 20 -6.03 -11.24 -14.20
CA LYS A 20 -5.74 -10.07 -13.38
C LYS A 20 -4.32 -10.06 -12.83
N ASP A 21 -3.80 -11.22 -12.41
CA ASP A 21 -2.44 -11.34 -11.86
C ASP A 21 -1.41 -11.22 -12.97
N TYR A 22 -1.70 -11.79 -14.15
CA TYR A 22 -0.85 -11.65 -15.33
C TYR A 22 -0.73 -10.19 -15.78
N GLU A 23 -1.85 -9.48 -15.94
CA GLU A 23 -1.85 -8.07 -16.38
C GLU A 23 -1.13 -7.16 -15.38
N THR A 24 -1.28 -7.43 -14.09
CA THR A 24 -0.72 -6.59 -13.03
C THR A 24 0.78 -6.85 -12.81
N TRP A 25 1.20 -8.11 -12.82
CA TRP A 25 2.54 -8.51 -12.33
C TRP A 25 3.48 -9.03 -13.41
N ILE A 26 2.96 -9.62 -14.50
CA ILE A 26 3.77 -10.27 -15.52
C ILE A 26 3.89 -9.41 -16.78
N ALA A 27 2.79 -8.82 -17.25
CA ALA A 27 2.77 -7.97 -18.42
C ALA A 27 3.71 -6.75 -18.34
N PRO A 28 3.93 -6.11 -17.18
CA PRO A 28 4.85 -4.97 -17.07
C PRO A 28 6.34 -5.34 -17.09
N LEU A 29 6.69 -6.63 -16.97
CA LEU A 29 8.08 -7.09 -16.94
C LEU A 29 8.71 -7.05 -18.33
N ARG A 30 9.99 -6.67 -18.37
CA ARG A 30 10.80 -6.73 -19.60
C ARG A 30 12.02 -7.61 -19.41
N ALA A 31 12.42 -8.34 -20.43
CA ALA A 31 13.66 -9.10 -20.39
C ALA A 31 14.86 -8.17 -20.63
N ALA A 32 15.69 -8.00 -19.61
CA ALA A 32 16.96 -7.28 -19.71
C ALA A 32 18.01 -8.12 -20.46
N GLY A 33 18.03 -9.43 -20.21
CA GLY A 33 19.06 -10.30 -20.75
C GLY A 33 18.76 -11.77 -20.56
N TRP A 34 19.47 -12.59 -21.33
CA TRP A 34 19.53 -14.04 -21.17
C TRP A 34 20.99 -14.45 -21.35
N SER A 35 21.58 -14.99 -20.28
CA SER A 35 22.97 -15.47 -20.26
C SER A 35 23.09 -16.57 -19.22
N ASP A 36 23.93 -17.57 -19.45
CA ASP A 36 24.23 -18.64 -18.47
C ASP A 36 22.96 -19.28 -17.86
N ARG A 37 21.96 -19.58 -18.72
CA ARG A 37 20.65 -20.14 -18.33
C ARG A 37 19.88 -19.29 -17.30
N THR A 38 20.21 -18.01 -17.22
CA THR A 38 19.58 -17.06 -16.32
C THR A 38 18.82 -16.01 -17.13
N LEU A 39 17.50 -15.92 -16.88
CA LEU A 39 16.66 -14.87 -17.43
C LEU A 39 16.66 -13.67 -16.49
N THR A 40 17.20 -12.55 -16.97
CA THR A 40 17.18 -11.29 -16.22
C THR A 40 15.93 -10.51 -16.59
N LEU A 41 15.00 -10.36 -15.64
CA LEU A 41 13.78 -9.57 -15.82
C LEU A 41 13.88 -8.25 -15.07
N GLU A 42 13.52 -7.19 -15.77
CA GLU A 42 13.45 -5.85 -15.26
C GLU A 42 12.08 -5.60 -14.64
N THR A 43 12.13 -5.12 -13.39
CA THR A 43 10.97 -4.78 -12.58
C THR A 43 10.87 -3.26 -12.42
N PRO A 44 9.67 -2.67 -12.42
CA PRO A 44 9.49 -1.22 -12.30
C PRO A 44 9.91 -0.63 -10.94
N SER A 45 9.96 -1.46 -9.90
CA SER A 45 10.31 -1.06 -8.53
C SER A 45 10.86 -2.25 -7.73
N GLY A 46 11.59 -1.95 -6.64
CA GLY A 46 12.07 -2.98 -5.71
C GLY A 46 10.95 -3.78 -5.05
N PHE A 47 9.78 -3.16 -4.82
CA PHE A 47 8.60 -3.86 -4.33
C PHE A 47 8.09 -4.89 -5.35
N PHE A 48 8.00 -4.49 -6.63
CA PHE A 48 7.57 -5.40 -7.69
C PHE A 48 8.49 -6.62 -7.79
N ARG A 49 9.80 -6.40 -7.63
CA ARG A 49 10.79 -7.47 -7.49
C ARG A 49 10.52 -8.38 -6.30
N ASP A 50 10.35 -7.81 -5.11
CA ASP A 50 10.24 -8.58 -3.88
C ASP A 50 8.91 -9.37 -3.82
N TRP A 51 7.82 -8.81 -4.35
CA TRP A 51 6.53 -9.49 -4.50
C TRP A 51 6.58 -10.65 -5.50
N LEU A 52 7.16 -10.41 -6.68
CA LEU A 52 7.39 -11.48 -7.66
C LEU A 52 8.29 -12.57 -7.08
N ARG A 53 9.34 -12.18 -6.33
CA ARG A 53 10.23 -13.13 -5.68
C ARG A 53 9.50 -14.02 -4.67
N GLY A 54 8.61 -13.44 -3.86
CA GLY A 54 7.89 -14.18 -2.82
C GLY A 54 6.77 -15.07 -3.34
N ARG A 55 6.07 -14.65 -4.40
CA ARG A 55 4.84 -15.33 -4.86
C ARG A 55 4.93 -15.99 -6.22
N PHE A 56 5.75 -15.47 -7.13
CA PHE A 56 5.76 -15.87 -8.54
C PHE A 56 7.11 -16.39 -9.03
N LEU A 57 8.16 -16.42 -8.19
CA LEU A 57 9.50 -16.82 -8.62
C LEU A 57 9.53 -18.24 -9.19
N GLY A 58 8.94 -19.20 -8.48
CA GLY A 58 8.86 -20.58 -8.95
C GLY A 58 8.16 -20.70 -10.30
N VAL A 59 7.01 -20.03 -10.45
CA VAL A 59 6.24 -20.04 -11.71
C VAL A 59 7.03 -19.38 -12.86
N LEU A 60 7.78 -18.31 -12.57
CA LEU A 60 8.65 -17.66 -13.55
C LEU A 60 9.82 -18.56 -13.98
N GLU A 61 10.42 -19.29 -13.04
CA GLU A 61 11.51 -20.23 -13.31
C GLU A 61 11.04 -21.45 -14.09
N ASP A 62 9.86 -21.98 -13.77
CA ASP A 62 9.22 -23.08 -14.51
C ASP A 62 8.90 -22.65 -15.95
N ALA A 63 8.31 -21.46 -16.12
CA ALA A 63 8.01 -20.90 -17.43
C ALA A 63 9.27 -20.62 -18.25
N ALA A 64 10.34 -20.11 -17.62
CA ALA A 64 11.62 -19.89 -18.27
C ALA A 64 12.28 -21.21 -18.68
N SER A 65 12.27 -22.21 -17.80
CA SER A 65 12.84 -23.54 -18.06
C SER A 65 12.11 -24.27 -19.19
N GLY A 66 10.77 -24.19 -19.21
CA GLY A 66 9.97 -24.72 -20.31
C GLY A 66 10.21 -23.99 -21.63
N ALA A 67 10.55 -22.69 -21.60
CA ALA A 67 10.85 -21.89 -22.78
C ALA A 67 12.25 -22.14 -23.34
N SER A 68 13.25 -22.41 -22.49
CA SER A 68 14.62 -22.76 -22.90
C SER A 68 14.82 -24.25 -23.21
N GLY A 69 13.95 -25.13 -22.70
CA GLY A 69 14.11 -26.59 -22.80
C GLY A 69 15.15 -27.17 -21.84
N GLU A 70 15.74 -26.33 -20.99
CA GLU A 70 16.73 -26.67 -19.96
C GLU A 70 16.40 -25.91 -18.66
N PRO A 71 16.82 -26.42 -17.48
CA PRO A 71 16.62 -25.72 -16.20
C PRO A 71 17.19 -24.30 -16.24
N ALA A 72 16.34 -23.31 -15.95
CA ALA A 72 16.65 -21.89 -16.03
C ALA A 72 16.31 -21.19 -14.71
N SER A 73 17.13 -20.21 -14.34
CA SER A 73 16.91 -19.37 -13.16
C SER A 73 16.45 -17.98 -13.55
N VAL A 74 15.69 -17.31 -12.68
CA VAL A 74 15.17 -15.95 -12.95
C VAL A 74 15.78 -14.95 -11.98
N VAL A 75 16.46 -13.95 -12.52
CA VAL A 75 17.02 -12.84 -11.75
C VAL A 75 16.19 -11.59 -12.01
N LEU A 76 15.63 -11.05 -10.93
CA LEU A 76 14.81 -9.84 -11.00
C LEU A 76 15.66 -8.61 -10.64
N VAL A 77 15.82 -7.69 -11.59
CA VAL A 77 16.56 -6.44 -11.41
C VAL A 77 15.61 -5.25 -11.41
N VAL A 78 15.90 -4.23 -10.61
CA VAL A 78 15.07 -3.02 -10.59
C VAL A 78 15.61 -2.07 -11.64
N ASN A 79 14.81 -1.82 -12.68
CA ASN A 79 15.14 -0.79 -13.65
C ASN A 79 14.17 0.38 -13.50
N ARG A 80 14.67 1.48 -12.91
CA ARG A 80 13.89 2.71 -12.65
C ARG A 80 13.62 3.53 -13.93
N THR A 81 14.30 3.23 -15.04
CA THR A 81 14.04 3.80 -16.37
C THR A 81 13.11 2.94 -17.22
N LEU A 82 12.53 1.87 -16.67
CA LEU A 82 11.33 1.25 -17.23
C LEU A 82 10.16 2.23 -17.14
N ASP A 83 10.17 3.11 -18.11
CA ASP A 83 9.10 4.01 -18.50
C ASP A 83 7.92 3.14 -18.93
N VAL A 84 7.05 2.82 -17.97
CA VAL A 84 5.70 2.38 -18.31
C VAL A 84 4.98 3.65 -18.74
N GLN A 85 5.03 3.93 -20.05
CA GLN A 85 4.03 4.75 -20.71
C GLN A 85 2.67 4.05 -20.56
N LEU A 86 2.06 4.19 -19.38
CA LEU A 86 0.62 4.05 -19.24
C LEU A 86 0.04 5.22 -20.02
N ARG A 87 -0.54 4.94 -21.19
CA ARG A 87 -1.26 5.93 -21.99
C ARG A 87 -2.26 6.65 -21.08
N SER A 88 -1.99 7.93 -20.82
CA SER A 88 -2.93 8.84 -20.21
C SER A 88 -4.18 8.93 -21.09
N PRO A 89 -5.40 8.70 -20.58
CA PRO A 89 -6.57 9.27 -21.22
C PRO A 89 -6.45 10.79 -21.15
N ALA A 90 -6.76 11.44 -22.26
CA ALA A 90 -6.66 12.88 -22.47
C ALA A 90 -7.30 13.69 -21.34
N ARG A 91 -6.71 14.89 -21.12
CA ARG A 91 -7.19 15.94 -20.21
C ARG A 91 -8.69 16.20 -20.41
N GLY A 92 -9.49 15.75 -19.44
CA GLY A 92 -10.82 16.30 -19.17
C GLY A 92 -10.76 17.29 -18.01
N PRO A 93 -11.74 18.21 -17.87
CA PRO A 93 -11.72 19.25 -16.86
C PRO A 93 -11.79 18.65 -15.46
N SER A 94 -11.10 19.30 -14.53
CA SER A 94 -10.93 19.00 -13.12
C SER A 94 -12.15 18.35 -12.45
N ARG A 95 -12.17 17.02 -12.42
CA ARG A 95 -12.84 16.30 -11.34
C ARG A 95 -11.88 16.35 -10.16
N THR A 96 -12.35 16.89 -9.04
CA THR A 96 -11.73 16.67 -7.74
C THR A 96 -11.33 15.18 -7.64
N PRO A 97 -10.09 14.85 -7.26
CA PRO A 97 -9.70 13.46 -7.12
C PRO A 97 -10.63 12.85 -6.06
N ARG A 98 -11.40 11.84 -6.47
CA ARG A 98 -12.24 11.06 -5.58
C ARG A 98 -11.36 10.59 -4.41
N PRO A 99 -11.80 10.71 -3.15
CA PRO A 99 -11.06 10.21 -2.02
C PRO A 99 -10.77 8.71 -2.23
N ALA A 100 -9.70 8.26 -1.61
CA ALA A 100 -9.14 6.92 -1.72
C ALA A 100 -10.20 5.81 -1.72
N GLU A 101 -9.88 4.65 -2.31
CA GLU A 101 -10.82 3.53 -2.46
C GLU A 101 -11.65 3.32 -1.19
N PRO A 102 -12.98 3.21 -1.31
CA PRO A 102 -13.82 3.04 -0.13
C PRO A 102 -13.38 1.76 0.61
N PRO A 103 -13.35 1.78 1.95
CA PRO A 103 -13.01 0.58 2.72
C PRO A 103 -13.98 -0.56 2.35
N PRO A 104 -13.57 -1.82 2.46
CA PRO A 104 -14.42 -2.96 2.10
C PRO A 104 -15.75 -2.91 2.87
N ALA A 105 -16.88 -2.94 2.15
CA ALA A 105 -18.22 -2.75 2.76
C ALA A 105 -18.58 -3.81 3.81
N ARG A 106 -17.98 -5.00 3.73
CA ARG A 106 -18.21 -6.09 4.70
C ARG A 106 -17.60 -5.82 6.09
N TYR A 107 -16.61 -4.93 6.18
CA TYR A 107 -15.89 -4.66 7.41
C TYR A 107 -16.52 -3.48 8.16
N SER A 108 -17.58 -3.77 8.91
CA SER A 108 -18.30 -2.81 9.76
C SER A 108 -18.23 -3.21 11.23
N PHE A 109 -18.61 -2.30 12.13
CA PHE A 109 -18.69 -2.61 13.56
C PHE A 109 -19.74 -3.70 13.84
N GLU A 110 -20.85 -3.74 13.10
CA GLU A 110 -21.89 -4.77 13.32
C GLU A 110 -21.37 -6.18 13.02
N ASN A 111 -20.47 -6.32 12.05
CA ASN A 111 -19.88 -7.60 11.66
C ASN A 111 -18.62 -7.95 12.45
N PHE A 112 -18.17 -7.11 13.38
CA PHE A 112 -16.96 -7.36 14.17
C PHE A 112 -17.31 -8.12 15.46
N VAL A 113 -16.82 -9.36 15.58
CA VAL A 113 -17.05 -10.18 16.78
C VAL A 113 -16.11 -9.75 17.91
N VAL A 114 -16.69 -9.20 18.99
CA VAL A 114 -15.95 -8.75 20.17
C VAL A 114 -15.76 -9.91 21.16
N GLY A 115 -14.52 -10.13 21.57
CA GLY A 115 -14.11 -11.10 22.58
C GLY A 115 -13.09 -10.50 23.54
N ALA A 116 -12.65 -11.26 24.55
CA ALA A 116 -11.71 -10.77 25.56
C ALA A 116 -10.38 -10.25 24.97
N SER A 117 -9.90 -10.87 23.88
CA SER A 117 -8.62 -10.54 23.25
C SER A 117 -8.62 -9.29 22.37
N ASN A 118 -9.79 -8.81 21.91
CA ASN A 118 -9.90 -7.65 21.01
C ASN A 118 -10.78 -6.53 21.58
N ARG A 119 -11.32 -6.70 22.79
CA ARG A 119 -12.22 -5.75 23.46
C ARG A 119 -11.60 -4.36 23.58
N VAL A 120 -10.36 -4.26 24.05
CA VAL A 120 -9.69 -2.96 24.25
C VAL A 120 -9.53 -2.21 22.92
N ALA A 121 -9.09 -2.90 21.87
CA ALA A 121 -8.98 -2.31 20.54
C ALA A 121 -10.35 -1.86 20.01
N TYR A 122 -11.39 -2.68 20.20
CA TYR A 122 -12.75 -2.34 19.81
C TYR A 122 -13.29 -1.10 20.55
N GLU A 123 -13.12 -1.04 21.87
CA GLU A 123 -13.55 0.10 22.69
C GLU A 123 -12.80 1.38 22.32
N ALA A 124 -11.50 1.30 22.05
CA ALA A 124 -10.69 2.40 21.55
C ALA A 124 -11.19 2.91 20.18
N ALA A 125 -11.48 1.99 19.25
CA ALA A 125 -12.03 2.32 17.94
C ALA A 125 -13.43 2.95 18.03
N ALA A 126 -14.29 2.44 18.91
CA ALA A 126 -15.60 3.01 19.16
C ALA A 126 -15.50 4.43 19.77
N ALA A 127 -14.56 4.63 20.70
CA ALA A 127 -14.31 5.93 21.33
C ALA A 127 -13.92 6.99 20.28
N VAL A 128 -13.04 6.64 19.33
CA VAL A 128 -12.66 7.52 18.19
C VAL A 128 -13.87 7.93 17.35
N VAL A 129 -14.81 7.01 17.10
CA VAL A 129 -16.01 7.33 16.33
C VAL A 129 -16.90 8.33 17.08
N THR A 130 -17.05 8.15 18.39
CA THR A 130 -17.87 9.04 19.24
C THR A 130 -17.19 10.38 19.56
N ASP A 131 -15.87 10.44 19.54
CA ASP A 131 -15.10 11.63 19.86
C ASP A 131 -15.04 12.59 18.66
N SER A 132 -15.80 13.68 18.75
CA SER A 132 -15.83 14.75 17.73
C SER A 132 -14.62 15.68 17.77
N THR A 133 -13.76 15.54 18.78
CA THR A 133 -12.68 16.49 19.12
C THR A 133 -11.28 15.92 18.89
N ALA A 134 -11.18 14.68 18.40
CA ALA A 134 -9.93 13.99 18.08
C ALA A 134 -8.93 13.94 19.25
N HIS A 135 -9.42 13.79 20.49
CA HIS A 135 -8.59 13.59 21.68
C HIS A 135 -7.79 12.28 21.59
N PHE A 136 -8.37 11.25 20.99
CA PHE A 136 -7.72 9.96 20.77
C PHE A 136 -6.95 9.91 19.44
N SER A 137 -6.30 11.00 19.05
CA SER A 137 -5.52 11.10 17.80
C SER A 137 -4.01 11.15 18.09
N PRO A 138 -3.20 10.24 17.51
CA PRO A 138 -3.62 9.11 16.68
C PRO A 138 -4.21 7.96 17.51
N LEU A 139 -5.05 7.13 16.89
CA LEU A 139 -5.33 5.77 17.36
C LEU A 139 -4.39 4.81 16.64
N PHE A 140 -3.59 4.05 17.38
CA PHE A 140 -2.63 3.09 16.85
C PHE A 140 -2.99 1.65 17.25
N VAL A 141 -3.54 0.89 16.30
CA VAL A 141 -3.93 -0.51 16.50
C VAL A 141 -2.81 -1.43 16.03
N TYR A 142 -2.31 -2.30 16.90
CA TYR A 142 -1.29 -3.28 16.51
C TYR A 142 -1.66 -4.72 16.89
N GLY A 143 -1.05 -5.68 16.20
CA GLY A 143 -1.23 -7.10 16.46
C GLY A 143 -0.82 -7.96 15.27
N GLY A 144 -0.70 -9.26 15.48
CA GLY A 144 -0.35 -10.23 14.44
C GLY A 144 -1.31 -10.28 13.24
N VAL A 145 -0.96 -11.09 12.25
CA VAL A 145 -1.77 -11.31 11.04
C VAL A 145 -3.11 -11.95 11.40
N GLY A 146 -4.19 -11.53 10.74
CA GLY A 146 -5.52 -12.14 10.92
C GLY A 146 -6.27 -11.73 12.19
N LEU A 147 -5.74 -10.82 13.02
CA LEU A 147 -6.39 -10.38 14.27
C LEU A 147 -7.46 -9.29 14.10
N GLY A 148 -7.91 -9.03 12.86
CA GLY A 148 -9.01 -8.10 12.60
C GLY A 148 -8.62 -6.61 12.51
N LYS A 149 -7.33 -6.26 12.45
CA LYS A 149 -6.85 -4.86 12.32
C LYS A 149 -7.52 -4.10 11.17
N THR A 150 -7.39 -4.63 9.95
CA THR A 150 -8.02 -4.08 8.74
C THR A 150 -9.53 -3.96 8.87
N HIS A 151 -10.18 -4.94 9.51
CA HIS A 151 -11.63 -4.90 9.73
C HIS A 151 -11.98 -3.72 10.63
N LEU A 152 -11.32 -3.61 11.78
CA LEU A 152 -11.60 -2.58 12.77
C LEU A 152 -11.35 -1.17 12.20
N LEU A 153 -10.23 -1.00 11.50
CA LEU A 153 -9.89 0.25 10.82
C LEU A 153 -10.93 0.62 9.75
N ALA A 154 -11.36 -0.34 8.94
CA ALA A 154 -12.40 -0.13 7.94
C ALA A 154 -13.74 0.24 8.59
N ALA A 155 -14.09 -0.39 9.72
CA ALA A 155 -15.29 -0.07 10.48
C ALA A 155 -15.29 1.38 11.00
N VAL A 156 -14.16 1.85 11.54
CA VAL A 156 -13.98 3.27 11.92
C VAL A 156 -14.15 4.18 10.72
N ALA A 157 -13.52 3.86 9.60
CA ALA A 157 -13.60 4.67 8.38
C ALA A 157 -15.04 4.76 7.85
N HIS A 158 -15.80 3.67 7.84
CA HIS A 158 -17.21 3.67 7.46
C HIS A 158 -18.07 4.51 8.40
N ALA A 159 -17.92 4.33 9.71
CA ALA A 159 -18.70 5.05 10.70
C ALA A 159 -18.46 6.57 10.62
N LEU A 160 -17.19 6.99 10.46
CA LEU A 160 -16.84 8.40 10.30
C LEU A 160 -17.25 8.97 8.94
N SER A 161 -17.28 8.15 7.89
CA SER A 161 -17.75 8.57 6.56
C SER A 161 -19.26 8.81 6.51
N ALA A 162 -20.03 8.10 7.36
CA ALA A 162 -21.47 8.29 7.49
C ALA A 162 -21.83 9.60 8.21
N ASP A 163 -20.91 10.14 9.02
CA ASP A 163 -21.05 11.44 9.67
C ASP A 163 -20.81 12.58 8.67
N ARG A 164 -21.86 13.34 8.35
CA ARG A 164 -21.78 14.45 7.37
C ARG A 164 -20.75 15.51 7.74
N GLN A 165 -20.47 15.72 9.03
CA GLN A 165 -19.50 16.72 9.48
C GLN A 165 -18.04 16.23 9.39
N ARG A 166 -17.81 14.91 9.33
CA ARG A 166 -16.47 14.29 9.24
C ARG A 166 -16.26 13.48 7.96
N SER A 167 -17.11 13.69 6.96
CA SER A 167 -17.21 12.88 5.73
C SER A 167 -15.98 12.88 4.82
N ALA A 168 -14.98 13.74 5.06
CA ALA A 168 -13.72 13.75 4.33
C ALA A 168 -12.73 12.72 4.90
N VAL A 169 -13.08 11.44 4.83
CA VAL A 169 -12.25 10.33 5.30
C VAL A 169 -11.37 9.80 4.16
N ALA A 170 -10.07 9.65 4.41
CA ALA A 170 -9.15 8.96 3.52
C ALA A 170 -8.78 7.59 4.09
N TRP A 171 -9.15 6.54 3.37
CA TRP A 171 -8.75 5.16 3.63
C TRP A 171 -7.64 4.73 2.68
N LEU A 172 -6.49 4.28 3.18
CA LEU A 172 -5.45 3.72 2.34
C LEU A 172 -4.53 2.76 3.09
N THR A 173 -3.84 1.90 2.36
CA THR A 173 -2.66 1.23 2.90
C THR A 173 -1.46 2.18 2.83
N ALA A 174 -0.46 1.98 3.69
CA ALA A 174 0.80 2.70 3.57
C ALA A 174 1.51 2.43 2.24
N GLU A 175 1.31 1.25 1.66
CA GLU A 175 1.79 0.95 0.31
C GLU A 175 1.14 1.86 -0.74
N ASN A 176 -0.17 2.06 -0.68
CA ASN A 176 -0.90 2.97 -1.56
C ASN A 176 -0.46 4.43 -1.36
N PHE A 177 -0.10 4.83 -0.13
CA PHE A 177 0.50 6.13 0.15
C PHE A 177 1.81 6.31 -0.62
N VAL A 178 2.73 5.35 -0.50
CA VAL A 178 4.03 5.36 -1.18
C VAL A 178 3.85 5.37 -2.69
N ASN A 179 2.97 4.52 -3.23
CA ASN A 179 2.70 4.43 -4.66
C ASN A 179 2.14 5.76 -5.22
N ALA A 180 1.23 6.41 -4.48
CA ALA A 180 0.71 7.71 -4.85
C ALA A 180 1.79 8.81 -4.79
N MET A 181 2.66 8.78 -3.78
CA MET A 181 3.79 9.71 -3.65
C MET A 181 4.77 9.56 -4.82
N ILE A 182 5.17 8.33 -5.18
CA ILE A 182 6.07 8.06 -6.30
C ILE A 182 5.47 8.57 -7.62
N LYS A 183 4.17 8.34 -7.85
CA LYS A 183 3.47 8.87 -9.03
C LYS A 183 3.49 10.39 -9.07
N ALA A 184 3.24 11.05 -7.93
CA ALA A 184 3.26 12.51 -7.84
C ALA A 184 4.67 13.08 -8.06
N LEU A 185 5.72 12.43 -7.54
CA LEU A 185 7.11 12.83 -7.74
C LEU A 185 7.50 12.76 -9.23
N ARG A 186 7.14 11.66 -9.91
CA ARG A 186 7.45 11.47 -11.35
C ARG A 186 6.74 12.47 -12.25
N ALA A 187 5.55 12.91 -11.85
CA ALA A 187 4.72 13.85 -12.62
C ALA A 187 4.92 15.32 -12.21
N ASP A 188 5.88 15.63 -11.33
CA ASP A 188 6.10 16.96 -10.76
C ASP A 188 4.82 17.58 -10.16
N HIS A 189 4.07 16.76 -9.43
CA HIS A 189 2.76 17.07 -8.87
C HIS A 189 2.70 16.83 -7.35
N MET A 190 3.83 16.97 -6.65
CA MET A 190 3.90 16.77 -5.20
C MET A 190 2.99 17.73 -4.40
N GLU A 191 2.81 18.97 -4.86
CA GLU A 191 1.88 19.90 -4.23
C GLU A 191 0.44 19.39 -4.26
N ARG A 192 0.00 18.85 -5.40
CA ARG A 192 -1.35 18.23 -5.51
C ARG A 192 -1.50 17.02 -4.59
N PHE A 193 -0.45 16.24 -4.41
CA PHE A 193 -0.45 15.12 -3.45
C PHE A 193 -0.64 15.61 -2.02
N ARG A 194 0.08 16.66 -1.60
CA ARG A 194 -0.04 17.27 -0.26
C ARG A 194 -1.39 17.92 -0.03
N GLU A 195 -1.90 18.68 -1.00
CA GLU A 195 -3.21 19.32 -0.93
C GLU A 195 -4.34 18.31 -0.70
N ARG A 196 -4.22 17.11 -1.25
CA ARG A 196 -5.19 16.03 -1.03
C ARG A 196 -5.34 15.71 0.46
N PHE A 197 -4.24 15.61 1.19
CA PHE A 197 -4.26 15.29 2.62
C PHE A 197 -4.53 16.51 3.51
N ARG A 198 -4.40 17.74 3.02
CA ARG A 198 -4.82 18.93 3.80
C ARG A 198 -6.35 19.06 3.90
N LYS A 199 -7.09 18.52 2.92
CA LYS A 199 -8.56 18.64 2.79
C LYS A 199 -9.36 17.54 3.50
N ILE A 200 -8.70 16.53 4.06
CA ILE A 200 -9.38 15.43 4.77
C ILE A 200 -9.51 15.75 6.24
N GLU A 201 -10.55 15.22 6.89
CA GLU A 201 -10.76 15.35 8.35
C GLU A 201 -10.35 14.08 9.10
N THR A 202 -10.21 12.96 8.39
CA THR A 202 -9.70 11.71 8.96
C THR A 202 -8.78 11.00 7.99
N LEU A 203 -7.63 10.56 8.50
CA LEU A 203 -6.69 9.71 7.80
C LEU A 203 -6.67 8.32 8.47
N VAL A 204 -7.02 7.29 7.70
CA VAL A 204 -6.96 5.90 8.13
C VAL A 204 -5.93 5.16 7.28
N VAL A 205 -4.90 4.62 7.93
CA VAL A 205 -3.75 3.99 7.27
C VAL A 205 -3.58 2.56 7.77
N ASP A 206 -3.78 1.61 6.87
CA ASP A 206 -3.52 0.20 7.15
C ASP A 206 -2.07 -0.18 6.80
N ASP A 207 -1.58 -1.23 7.45
CA ASP A 207 -0.24 -1.81 7.27
C ASP A 207 0.89 -0.76 7.24
N ILE A 208 0.98 0.08 8.27
CA ILE A 208 1.97 1.16 8.33
C ILE A 208 3.41 0.65 8.18
N GLN A 209 3.70 -0.59 8.60
CA GLN A 209 5.00 -1.24 8.49
C GLN A 209 5.59 -1.22 7.06
N PHE A 210 4.77 -1.04 6.02
CA PHE A 210 5.27 -0.86 4.65
C PHE A 210 6.10 0.42 4.46
N LEU A 211 6.06 1.40 5.36
CA LEU A 211 6.96 2.56 5.33
C LEU A 211 8.37 2.23 5.84
N ALA A 212 8.60 1.09 6.49
CA ALA A 212 9.92 0.71 7.00
C ALA A 212 11.00 0.81 5.91
N ASP A 213 12.15 1.35 6.31
CA ASP A 213 13.35 1.60 5.50
C ASP A 213 13.17 2.54 4.29
N LYS A 214 11.98 3.15 4.14
CA LYS A 214 11.67 4.08 3.05
C LYS A 214 11.77 5.53 3.53
N ARG A 215 12.99 5.98 3.84
CA ARG A 215 13.27 7.31 4.42
C ARG A 215 12.45 8.46 3.82
N ARG A 216 12.51 8.65 2.50
CA ARG A 216 11.73 9.70 1.81
C ARG A 216 10.21 9.57 2.00
N SER A 217 9.70 8.35 2.03
CA SER A 217 8.26 8.11 2.25
C SER A 217 7.87 8.34 3.71
N GLN A 218 8.75 7.98 4.65
CA GLN A 218 8.60 8.30 6.07
C GLN A 218 8.60 9.81 6.32
N GLU A 219 9.54 10.54 5.71
CA GLU A 219 9.60 12.02 5.78
C GLU A 219 8.29 12.66 5.29
N GLU A 220 7.80 12.27 4.10
CA GLU A 220 6.55 12.82 3.56
C GLU A 220 5.33 12.39 4.40
N PHE A 221 5.33 11.17 4.93
CA PHE A 221 4.28 10.71 5.84
C PHE A 221 4.32 11.49 7.17
N TYR A 222 5.51 11.77 7.72
CA TYR A 222 5.69 12.58 8.92
C TYR A 222 5.12 13.99 8.75
N HIS A 223 5.38 14.63 7.61
CA HIS A 223 4.79 15.92 7.30
C HIS A 223 3.26 15.85 7.16
N THR A 224 2.74 14.80 6.52
CA THR A 224 1.30 14.56 6.40
C THR A 224 0.65 14.36 7.78
N PHE A 225 1.28 13.55 8.64
CA PHE A 225 0.85 13.28 10.00
C PHE A 225 0.77 14.56 10.82
N ASN A 226 1.85 15.36 10.86
CA ASN A 226 1.87 16.59 11.65
C ASN A 226 0.84 17.60 11.15
N ALA A 227 0.69 17.77 9.84
CA ALA A 227 -0.31 18.69 9.28
C ALA A 227 -1.75 18.34 9.71
N LEU A 228 -2.06 17.04 9.84
CA LEU A 228 -3.34 16.56 10.34
C LEU A 228 -3.46 16.71 11.86
N HIS A 229 -2.41 16.31 12.59
CA HIS A 229 -2.38 16.37 14.05
C HIS A 229 -2.50 17.80 14.57
N ASP A 230 -1.74 18.75 14.01
CA ASP A 230 -1.80 20.18 14.34
C ASP A 230 -3.16 20.79 14.00
N GLY A 231 -3.82 20.26 12.95
CA GLY A 231 -5.18 20.60 12.58
C GLY A 231 -6.27 19.97 13.45
N ARG A 232 -5.90 19.23 14.51
CA ARG A 232 -6.81 18.42 15.36
C ARG A 232 -7.69 17.46 14.56
N LYS A 233 -7.12 16.87 13.52
CA LYS A 233 -7.78 15.89 12.66
C LYS A 233 -7.55 14.47 13.18
N GLN A 234 -8.46 13.57 12.86
CA GLN A 234 -8.36 12.19 13.33
C GLN A 234 -7.34 11.41 12.48
N ILE A 235 -6.45 10.69 13.16
CA ILE A 235 -5.52 9.77 12.53
C ILE A 235 -5.74 8.38 13.13
N VAL A 236 -5.88 7.36 12.29
CA VAL A 236 -6.03 5.96 12.72
C VAL A 236 -5.04 5.11 11.93
N ILE A 237 -4.22 4.33 12.62
CA ILE A 237 -3.12 3.58 12.03
C ILE A 237 -3.20 2.14 12.49
N ALA A 238 -2.91 1.20 11.59
CA ALA A 238 -2.70 -0.20 11.92
C ALA A 238 -1.27 -0.65 11.61
N SER A 239 -0.75 -1.54 12.45
CA SER A 239 0.59 -2.10 12.35
C SER A 239 0.61 -3.58 12.75
N ASP A 240 1.59 -4.34 12.25
CA ASP A 240 1.89 -5.69 12.77
C ASP A 240 2.67 -5.65 14.10
N ARG A 241 3.23 -4.49 14.46
CA ARG A 241 4.12 -4.28 15.60
C ARG A 241 3.74 -3.03 16.39
N ALA A 242 4.05 -3.02 17.69
CA ALA A 242 3.89 -1.85 18.54
C ALA A 242 4.85 -0.71 18.11
N PRO A 243 4.53 0.58 18.36
CA PRO A 243 5.33 1.72 17.93
C PRO A 243 6.82 1.65 18.29
N HIS A 244 7.14 1.18 19.50
CA HIS A 244 8.53 1.08 19.99
C HIS A 244 9.33 -0.02 19.26
N ASP A 245 8.66 -1.06 18.76
CA ASP A 245 9.25 -2.27 18.16
C ASP A 245 9.18 -2.28 16.63
N MET A 246 9.18 -1.09 16.00
CA MET A 246 9.13 -0.93 14.55
C MET A 246 10.55 -0.74 13.97
N PRO A 247 11.23 -1.80 13.50
CA PRO A 247 12.52 -1.66 12.84
C PRO A 247 12.38 -0.87 11.53
N GLY A 248 13.44 -0.14 11.16
CA GLY A 248 13.46 0.64 9.93
C GLY A 248 12.64 1.93 9.96
N PHE A 249 12.07 2.31 11.12
CA PHE A 249 11.38 3.60 11.32
C PHE A 249 12.24 4.63 12.06
N GLU A 250 12.15 5.89 11.62
CA GLU A 250 12.73 7.01 12.34
C GLU A 250 12.08 7.18 13.72
N GLU A 251 12.88 7.57 14.71
CA GLU A 251 12.45 7.72 16.11
C GLU A 251 11.34 8.77 16.28
N THR A 252 11.38 9.83 15.47
CA THR A 252 10.37 10.89 15.44
C THR A 252 8.98 10.35 15.08
N LEU A 253 8.87 9.49 14.07
CA LEU A 253 7.61 8.84 13.71
C LEU A 253 7.14 7.86 14.78
N ARG A 254 8.04 7.06 15.37
CA ARG A 254 7.69 6.13 16.46
C ARG A 254 7.13 6.88 17.67
N SER A 255 7.72 8.03 18.02
CA SER A 255 7.23 8.91 19.07
C SER A 255 5.82 9.45 18.76
N ARG A 256 5.56 9.86 17.51
CA ARG A 256 4.23 10.28 17.07
C ARG A 256 3.19 9.17 17.11
N PHE A 257 3.57 7.95 16.75
CA PHE A 257 2.67 6.79 16.84
C PHE A 257 2.32 6.46 18.29
N ALA A 258 3.23 6.71 19.22
CA ALA A 258 3.02 6.50 20.65
C ALA A 258 2.40 7.70 21.39
N SER A 259 2.10 8.82 20.71
CA SER A 259 1.62 10.05 21.36
C SER A 259 0.10 10.09 21.57
N GLY A 260 -0.61 9.03 21.18
CA GLY A 260 -2.07 8.92 21.25
C GLY A 260 -2.52 7.64 21.98
N LEU A 261 -3.56 6.99 21.44
CA LEU A 261 -4.17 5.79 22.00
C LEU A 261 -3.63 4.51 21.36
#